data_AF-A0A0J7K8F1-F1
#
_entry.id   AF-A0A0J7K8F1-F1
#
_cell.length_a   1.000
_cell.length_b   1.000
_cell.length_c   1.000
_cell.angle_alpha   90.00
_cell.angle_beta   90.00
_cell.angle_gamma   90.00
#
_symmetry.space_group_name_H-M   'P 1'
#
loop_
_entity.id
_entity.type
_entity.pdbx_description
1 polymer ?
#
loop_
_entity_poly.entity_id
_entity_poly.type
_entity_poly.pdbx_seq_one_letter_code
_entity_poly.pdbx_strand_id
1 'polypeptide(L)'
;MPGTKHTCIDDERRQVEYLETPVKSGNDTKEYRRFVINIIVPNKFRVIKLQNGLTALLISDVNSETCASQDNDQDKATASSEPETNDKNNNDDFDEEDDEDENENTSDKYDEENSFPVTKRIKRNKKKILINNLRAACGLCVGVGAFSDPLEIPGMAHFLEHMVFMGSEKYPQENDFHAFLNKHGGSTNGKTSYEHTTFYFDVHKKHLLPTLDRFAQFFIKPLMKKDAITREREAVESEFQLAVLNDNNRKNQLISSFARAGHPVSKFTWGNLITLRDNVDDDKLYTELHKFRKRHYSGHRMKLAIQATLSLDILEEYVTTCFADVPSNGLPPDDFTEFKGGISFDTPAFRRMYKIKLAKDINQLEVTWAMPSLLDFYKSKAYQYISSSIGNQENGSLISYLRKKMWGSDMFIGKSESGYEHSSMYALLKLIVQLTDEGQKHLEEVLDAIFSFINFLRMGDSEKMIRNVVYKIGENESMNMHDYATRDYIIGNELYFEDNPEAIKMCLDYLKPENANIMIFDEKFNAELYKIEPWFKTRYTDVEIPRNWIERWKTIEPLPDFHLPVPNIFLTSDFTLIPMPKDIPKYPVKIHSDTISEIWYRPDPKFGMRECYMNFHFISSLGHESAEK
;
A
#
# COMPACT_ATOMS: atom_id res chain seq x y z
N MET A 1 -3.42 -34.22 -47.00
CA MET A 1 -3.07 -33.75 -45.64
C MET A 1 -1.57 -33.87 -45.46
N PRO A 2 -0.82 -32.76 -45.41
CA PRO A 2 0.53 -32.75 -44.88
C PRO A 2 0.56 -32.11 -43.48
N GLY A 3 1.29 -32.76 -42.57
CA GLY A 3 1.42 -32.39 -41.17
C GLY A 3 2.10 -31.04 -40.96
N THR A 4 1.52 -30.27 -40.06
CA THR A 4 2.01 -28.99 -39.58
C THR A 4 3.31 -29.22 -38.81
N LYS A 5 4.42 -28.70 -39.33
CA LYS A 5 5.67 -28.55 -38.58
C LYS A 5 5.41 -27.60 -37.42
N HIS A 6 5.43 -28.08 -36.17
CA HIS A 6 5.75 -27.22 -35.03
C HIS A 6 7.19 -26.77 -35.21
N THR A 7 7.36 -25.47 -35.46
CA THR A 7 8.64 -24.82 -35.73
C THR A 7 9.42 -24.63 -34.44
N CYS A 8 10.68 -25.09 -34.42
CA CYS A 8 11.66 -24.92 -33.32
C CYS A 8 11.89 -23.47 -32.84
N ILE A 9 11.33 -22.47 -33.52
CA ILE A 9 11.46 -21.03 -33.19
C ILE A 9 10.58 -20.65 -31.98
N ASP A 10 9.45 -21.32 -31.76
CA ASP A 10 8.58 -21.05 -30.59
C ASP A 10 9.20 -21.56 -29.28
N ASP A 11 10.10 -22.54 -29.35
CA ASP A 11 10.75 -23.16 -28.18
C ASP A 11 11.93 -22.32 -27.66
N GLU A 12 12.68 -21.64 -28.55
CA GLU A 12 13.77 -20.74 -28.15
C GLU A 12 13.26 -19.49 -27.42
N ARG A 13 12.08 -18.98 -27.77
CA ARG A 13 11.47 -17.80 -27.10
C ARG A 13 10.93 -18.09 -25.71
N ARG A 14 10.72 -19.36 -25.36
CA ARG A 14 10.21 -19.80 -24.05
C ARG A 14 11.31 -20.12 -23.04
N GLN A 15 12.59 -19.99 -23.41
CA GLN A 15 13.70 -20.17 -22.48
C GLN A 15 13.72 -19.09 -21.40
N VAL A 16 13.87 -19.50 -20.15
CA VAL A 16 13.94 -18.61 -18.98
C VAL A 16 15.29 -18.69 -18.28
N GLU A 17 15.73 -17.56 -17.74
CA GLU A 17 16.85 -17.48 -16.81
C GLU A 17 16.32 -17.63 -15.38
N TYR A 18 16.83 -18.59 -14.60
CA TYR A 18 16.48 -18.75 -13.20
C TYR A 18 17.35 -17.84 -12.33
N LEU A 19 16.71 -16.98 -11.53
CA LEU A 19 17.41 -16.09 -10.59
C LEU A 19 17.43 -16.71 -9.18
N GLU A 20 18.18 -16.07 -8.28
CA GLU A 20 18.26 -16.49 -6.88
C GLU A 20 16.85 -16.56 -6.26
N THR A 21 16.56 -17.64 -5.52
CA THR A 21 15.24 -17.81 -4.90
C THR A 21 15.13 -16.95 -3.64
N PRO A 22 14.03 -16.18 -3.47
CA PRO A 22 13.81 -15.39 -2.27
C PRO A 22 13.82 -16.23 -0.99
N VAL A 23 14.36 -15.65 0.08
CA VAL A 23 14.42 -16.29 1.39
C VAL A 23 13.25 -15.84 2.26
N LYS A 24 12.58 -16.79 2.89
CA LYS A 24 11.40 -16.56 3.73
C LYS A 24 11.74 -16.16 5.17
N SER A 25 12.96 -16.48 5.59
CA SER A 25 13.68 -16.09 6.80
C SER A 25 14.92 -17.00 6.86
N GLY A 26 16.05 -16.49 7.35
CA GLY A 26 17.27 -17.28 7.56
C GLY A 26 17.08 -18.35 8.63
N ASN A 27 16.34 -19.41 8.32
CA ASN A 27 16.04 -20.50 9.25
C ASN A 27 17.13 -21.59 9.29
N ASP A 28 18.35 -21.25 8.88
CA ASP A 28 19.54 -22.13 9.07
C ASP A 28 20.60 -21.55 10.02
N THR A 29 20.40 -20.36 10.56
CA THR A 29 21.26 -19.80 11.62
C THR A 29 20.44 -19.54 12.88
N LYS A 30 20.91 -20.11 14.00
CA LYS A 30 20.20 -20.25 15.30
C LYS A 30 19.65 -18.94 15.92
N GLU A 31 20.00 -17.77 15.42
CA GLU A 31 19.63 -16.47 16.03
C GLU A 31 18.31 -15.87 15.51
N TYR A 32 17.90 -16.16 14.27
CA TYR A 32 16.69 -15.56 13.66
C TYR A 32 15.37 -16.24 14.06
N ARG A 33 15.42 -17.32 14.85
CA ARG A 33 14.23 -18.07 15.30
C ARG A 33 13.27 -17.29 16.19
N ARG A 34 13.63 -16.07 16.62
CA ARG A 34 12.90 -15.36 17.67
C ARG A 34 11.72 -14.50 17.21
N PHE A 35 11.58 -14.09 15.94
CA PHE A 35 10.73 -12.92 15.66
C PHE A 35 9.87 -12.91 14.38
N VAL A 36 9.81 -13.99 13.60
CA VAL A 36 8.96 -14.05 12.39
C VAL A 36 7.63 -14.74 12.73
N ILE A 37 6.58 -13.95 12.95
CA ILE A 37 5.29 -14.49 13.44
C ILE A 37 4.29 -14.86 12.32
N ASN A 38 4.34 -14.33 11.10
CA ASN A 38 3.21 -14.52 10.16
C ASN A 38 3.48 -15.06 8.74
N ILE A 39 4.63 -15.68 8.48
CA ILE A 39 4.85 -16.39 7.20
C ILE A 39 4.78 -17.92 7.39
N ILE A 40 3.64 -18.42 7.87
CA ILE A 40 3.41 -19.86 8.13
C ILE A 40 2.44 -20.48 7.11
N VAL A 41 2.66 -20.24 5.81
CA VAL A 41 2.19 -21.17 4.77
C VAL A 41 3.42 -21.58 3.96
N PRO A 42 3.74 -22.87 3.76
CA PRO A 42 4.96 -23.27 3.07
C PRO A 42 4.81 -23.03 1.57
N ASN A 43 4.88 -21.76 1.21
CA ASN A 43 4.88 -21.28 -0.16
C ASN A 43 6.25 -21.61 -0.74
N LYS A 44 6.24 -22.21 -1.92
CA LYS A 44 7.46 -22.38 -2.72
C LYS A 44 7.60 -21.14 -3.61
N PHE A 45 8.81 -20.65 -3.72
CA PHE A 45 9.13 -19.49 -4.55
C PHE A 45 10.02 -19.91 -5.70
N ARG A 46 9.86 -19.26 -6.85
CA ARG A 46 10.79 -19.34 -7.97
C ARG A 46 10.83 -17.97 -8.64
N VAL A 47 12.02 -17.51 -9.00
CA VAL A 47 12.17 -16.29 -9.78
C VAL A 47 12.74 -16.64 -11.13
N ILE A 48 12.05 -16.20 -12.17
CA ILE A 48 12.44 -16.39 -13.56
C ILE A 48 12.60 -15.03 -14.23
N LYS A 49 13.44 -14.97 -15.25
CA LYS A 49 13.57 -13.82 -16.14
C LYS A 49 13.39 -14.29 -17.58
N LEU A 50 12.45 -13.66 -18.27
CA LEU A 50 12.13 -13.94 -19.66
C LEU A 50 13.18 -13.30 -20.59
N GLN A 51 13.27 -13.76 -21.85
CA GLN A 51 14.20 -13.21 -22.84
C GLN A 51 13.99 -11.72 -23.13
N ASN A 52 12.76 -11.21 -22.96
CA ASN A 52 12.45 -9.79 -23.10
C ASN A 52 12.88 -8.94 -21.87
N GLY A 53 13.47 -9.57 -20.85
CA GLY A 53 13.98 -8.95 -19.63
C GLY A 53 12.97 -8.87 -18.48
N LEU A 54 11.71 -9.24 -18.70
CA LEU A 54 10.68 -9.25 -17.65
C LEU A 54 11.05 -10.24 -16.56
N THR A 55 11.04 -9.79 -15.31
CA THR A 55 11.32 -10.64 -14.14
C THR A 55 10.01 -11.04 -13.48
N ALA A 56 9.80 -12.33 -13.22
CA ALA A 56 8.61 -12.85 -12.59
C ALA A 56 8.94 -13.64 -11.30
N LEU A 57 8.23 -13.32 -10.22
CA LEU A 57 8.19 -14.05 -8.96
C LEU A 57 6.96 -14.98 -8.95
N LEU A 58 7.20 -16.28 -8.86
CA LEU A 58 6.18 -17.31 -8.80
C LEU A 58 6.01 -17.78 -7.36
N ILE A 59 4.78 -17.74 -6.85
CA ILE A 59 4.43 -18.10 -5.47
C ILE A 59 3.41 -19.26 -5.53
N SER A 60 3.82 -20.43 -5.06
CA SER A 60 3.02 -21.65 -5.10
C SER A 60 2.54 -22.07 -3.71
N ASP A 61 1.22 -22.14 -3.53
CA ASP A 61 0.55 -22.40 -2.25
C ASP A 61 0.03 -23.85 -2.11
N VAL A 62 0.58 -24.81 -2.87
CA VAL A 62 0.04 -26.19 -2.99
C VAL A 62 -0.05 -26.95 -1.66
N ASN A 63 0.73 -26.58 -0.66
CA ASN A 63 0.72 -27.25 0.65
C ASN A 63 -0.49 -26.89 1.55
N SER A 64 -1.40 -26.00 1.10
CA SER A 64 -2.65 -25.71 1.81
C SER A 64 -3.71 -26.82 1.65
N GLU A 65 -3.55 -27.70 0.65
CA GLU A 65 -4.53 -28.76 0.33
C GLU A 65 -4.49 -29.93 1.34
N THR A 66 -3.35 -30.24 1.94
CA THR A 66 -3.20 -31.35 2.92
C THR A 66 -3.97 -31.15 4.22
N CYS A 67 -4.41 -29.92 4.54
CA CYS A 67 -5.30 -29.67 5.70
C CYS A 67 -6.79 -29.73 5.34
N ALA A 68 -7.15 -29.73 4.05
CA ALA A 68 -8.55 -29.71 3.60
C ALA A 68 -9.06 -31.10 3.14
N SER A 69 -8.15 -32.03 2.83
CA SER A 69 -8.49 -33.34 2.27
C SER A 69 -9.09 -34.34 3.27
N GLN A 70 -9.25 -33.99 4.55
CA GLN A 70 -9.90 -34.85 5.55
C GLN A 70 -11.43 -34.67 5.64
N ASP A 71 -12.01 -33.67 4.97
CA ASP A 71 -13.45 -33.35 5.07
C ASP A 71 -14.31 -33.91 3.91
N ASN A 72 -13.73 -34.62 2.92
CA ASN A 72 -14.45 -35.02 1.69
C ASN A 72 -14.95 -36.47 1.63
N ASP A 73 -14.72 -37.31 2.65
CA ASP A 73 -14.96 -38.76 2.55
C ASP A 73 -16.20 -39.30 3.28
N GLN A 74 -17.22 -38.47 3.59
CA GLN A 74 -18.43 -38.98 4.27
C GLN A 74 -19.80 -38.70 3.62
N ASP A 75 -19.87 -38.17 2.40
CA ASP A 75 -21.17 -38.01 1.69
C ASP A 75 -21.32 -38.96 0.49
N LYS A 76 -21.07 -40.26 0.71
CA LYS A 76 -21.50 -41.34 -0.19
C LYS A 76 -22.19 -42.45 0.60
N ALA A 77 -23.47 -42.27 0.90
CA ALA A 77 -24.46 -43.36 1.00
C ALA A 77 -25.85 -42.78 1.26
N THR A 78 -26.70 -42.72 0.22
CA THR A 78 -27.95 -43.49 0.12
C THR A 78 -28.70 -43.02 -1.12
N ALA A 79 -28.74 -43.88 -2.13
CA ALA A 79 -29.68 -43.81 -3.24
C ALA A 79 -30.89 -44.69 -2.91
N SER A 80 -32.10 -44.16 -3.06
CA SER A 80 -33.32 -44.97 -3.25
C SER A 80 -34.34 -44.19 -4.10
N SER A 81 -34.36 -44.54 -5.39
CA SER A 81 -35.49 -44.75 -6.32
C SER A 81 -36.80 -43.93 -6.20
N GLU A 82 -36.99 -43.04 -7.20
CA GLU A 82 -38.14 -42.86 -8.13
C GLU A 82 -39.57 -42.51 -7.64
N PRO A 83 -40.48 -41.94 -8.50
CA PRO A 83 -40.30 -41.43 -9.88
C PRO A 83 -40.88 -40.01 -10.14
N GLU A 84 -40.59 -39.52 -11.34
CA GLU A 84 -41.14 -38.32 -11.98
C GLU A 84 -42.68 -38.36 -12.13
N THR A 85 -43.32 -37.21 -11.90
CA THR A 85 -44.62 -36.89 -12.50
C THR A 85 -44.58 -35.49 -13.08
N ASN A 86 -44.73 -35.42 -14.40
CA ASN A 86 -45.14 -34.23 -15.14
C ASN A 86 -46.51 -33.77 -14.65
N ASP A 87 -46.67 -32.48 -14.35
CA ASP A 87 -47.93 -31.81 -14.66
C ASP A 87 -47.72 -30.34 -15.02
N LYS A 88 -48.27 -29.99 -16.18
CA LYS A 88 -48.44 -28.63 -16.67
C LYS A 88 -49.73 -28.09 -16.07
N ASN A 89 -49.73 -26.86 -15.55
CA ASN A 89 -50.58 -25.76 -16.04
C ASN A 89 -50.72 -24.62 -15.03
N ASN A 90 -50.78 -23.43 -15.65
CA ASN A 90 -51.46 -22.18 -15.26
C ASN A 90 -50.76 -21.23 -14.30
N ASN A 91 -50.30 -20.14 -14.91
CA ASN A 91 -50.68 -18.74 -14.66
C ASN A 91 -51.08 -18.38 -13.23
N ASP A 92 -50.41 -17.37 -12.67
CA ASP A 92 -51.05 -16.06 -12.50
C ASP A 92 -49.98 -14.96 -12.39
N ASP A 93 -50.35 -13.83 -13.00
CA ASP A 93 -49.65 -12.54 -13.12
C ASP A 93 -49.07 -12.02 -11.81
N PHE A 94 -47.97 -11.25 -11.87
CA PHE A 94 -47.80 -9.98 -11.14
C PHE A 94 -46.61 -9.18 -11.71
N ASP A 95 -46.97 -8.14 -12.46
CA ASP A 95 -46.40 -6.79 -12.60
C ASP A 95 -44.87 -6.61 -12.78
N GLU A 96 -44.52 -6.24 -14.01
CA GLU A 96 -43.29 -5.51 -14.37
C GLU A 96 -43.40 -4.05 -13.88
N GLU A 97 -42.56 -3.65 -12.94
CA GLU A 97 -42.14 -2.24 -12.80
C GLU A 97 -40.67 -2.16 -13.19
N ASP A 98 -40.42 -1.38 -14.24
CA ASP A 98 -39.12 -0.92 -14.70
C ASP A 98 -38.47 -0.05 -13.60
N ASP A 99 -37.28 -0.42 -13.15
CA ASP A 99 -36.37 0.52 -12.50
C ASP A 99 -35.00 0.47 -13.22
N GLU A 100 -34.73 1.57 -13.93
CA GLU A 100 -33.43 1.95 -14.46
C GLU A 100 -32.51 2.31 -13.28
N ASP A 101 -31.58 1.44 -12.91
CA ASP A 101 -30.47 1.80 -12.01
C ASP A 101 -29.16 1.95 -12.80
N GLU A 102 -28.76 3.21 -12.97
CA GLU A 102 -27.45 3.65 -13.40
C GLU A 102 -26.36 3.11 -12.46
N ASN A 103 -25.37 2.40 -13.03
CA ASN A 103 -24.23 1.89 -12.29
C ASN A 103 -23.17 2.98 -12.10
N GLU A 104 -23.31 3.80 -11.07
CA GLU A 104 -22.19 4.47 -10.41
C GLU A 104 -21.64 3.57 -9.30
N ASN A 105 -20.41 3.07 -9.47
CA ASN A 105 -19.65 2.45 -8.39
C ASN A 105 -18.22 3.00 -8.43
N THR A 106 -18.09 4.24 -7.96
CA THR A 106 -16.83 4.77 -7.43
C THR A 106 -17.07 5.26 -6.00
N SER A 107 -16.12 4.96 -5.12
CA SER A 107 -16.05 5.29 -3.69
C SER A 107 -17.18 4.77 -2.80
N ASP A 108 -16.87 3.77 -1.97
CA ASP A 108 -17.40 3.68 -0.60
C ASP A 108 -16.53 2.71 0.23
N LYS A 109 -15.52 3.27 0.89
CA LYS A 109 -14.84 2.65 2.03
C LYS A 109 -14.28 3.72 2.96
N TYR A 110 -15.14 4.52 3.58
CA TYR A 110 -14.87 5.07 4.91
C TYR A 110 -16.20 5.23 5.66
N ASP A 111 -16.20 4.75 6.90
CA ASP A 111 -17.20 4.89 7.97
C ASP A 111 -18.57 4.21 7.80
N GLU A 112 -18.70 3.01 8.39
CA GLU A 112 -19.96 2.61 9.03
C GLU A 112 -19.71 1.61 10.17
N GLU A 113 -19.81 2.12 11.40
CA GLU A 113 -19.94 1.32 12.62
C GLU A 113 -21.42 0.99 12.89
N ASN A 114 -21.66 -0.29 13.21
CA ASN A 114 -22.78 -0.87 13.96
C ASN A 114 -24.21 -0.85 13.38
N SER A 115 -24.65 -2.00 12.83
CA SER A 115 -25.47 -3.01 13.54
C SER A 115 -26.24 -3.95 12.58
N PHE A 116 -25.75 -5.18 12.33
CA PHE A 116 -26.50 -6.21 11.57
C PHE A 116 -26.18 -7.66 12.02
N PRO A 117 -27.13 -8.62 11.85
CA PRO A 117 -27.21 -9.82 12.70
C PRO A 117 -26.18 -10.94 12.43
N VAL A 118 -25.77 -11.58 13.52
CA VAL A 118 -24.65 -12.53 13.70
C VAL A 118 -24.71 -13.77 12.79
N THR A 119 -25.88 -14.18 12.30
CA THR A 119 -26.06 -15.38 11.47
C THR A 119 -25.56 -15.25 10.02
N LYS A 120 -25.51 -14.03 9.46
CA LYS A 120 -24.93 -13.79 8.11
C LYS A 120 -23.39 -13.79 8.11
N ARG A 121 -22.75 -13.49 9.25
CA ARG A 121 -21.28 -13.34 9.40
C ARG A 121 -20.52 -14.66 9.32
N ILE A 122 -21.12 -15.75 9.83
CA ILE A 122 -20.53 -17.10 9.83
C ILE A 122 -20.50 -17.73 8.42
N LYS A 123 -21.53 -17.50 7.59
CA LYS A 123 -21.53 -17.90 6.17
C LYS A 123 -20.51 -17.12 5.35
N ARG A 124 -20.33 -15.82 5.61
CA ARG A 124 -19.33 -14.95 4.95
C ARG A 124 -17.90 -15.43 5.18
N ASN A 125 -17.54 -15.82 6.41
CA ASN A 125 -16.19 -16.27 6.75
C ASN A 125 -15.83 -17.66 6.18
N LYS A 126 -16.79 -18.59 6.11
CA LYS A 126 -16.60 -19.87 5.40
C LYS A 126 -16.46 -19.70 3.90
N LYS A 127 -17.24 -18.80 3.29
CA LYS A 127 -17.12 -18.45 1.86
C LYS A 127 -15.76 -17.83 1.58
N LYS A 128 -15.30 -16.86 2.38
CA LYS A 128 -14.01 -16.16 2.22
C LYS A 128 -12.79 -17.10 2.22
N ILE A 129 -12.82 -18.17 3.02
CA ILE A 129 -11.68 -19.12 3.15
C ILE A 129 -11.67 -20.20 2.04
N LEU A 130 -12.84 -20.74 1.65
CA LEU A 130 -12.91 -21.63 0.47
C LEU A 130 -12.56 -20.84 -0.80
N ILE A 131 -12.92 -19.56 -0.85
CA ILE A 131 -12.56 -18.61 -1.90
C ILE A 131 -11.03 -18.38 -1.95
N ASN A 132 -10.31 -18.27 -0.83
CA ASN A 132 -8.86 -18.05 -0.84
C ASN A 132 -8.05 -19.24 -1.41
N ASN A 133 -8.38 -20.49 -1.06
CA ASN A 133 -7.73 -21.68 -1.65
C ASN A 133 -8.09 -21.92 -3.13
N LEU A 134 -9.06 -21.15 -3.64
CA LEU A 134 -9.50 -21.17 -5.03
C LEU A 134 -9.11 -19.90 -5.75
N ARG A 135 -8.47 -18.93 -5.10
CA ARG A 135 -8.06 -17.67 -5.71
C ARG A 135 -6.63 -17.75 -6.20
N ALA A 136 -6.38 -17.02 -7.27
CA ALA A 136 -5.08 -16.70 -7.78
C ALA A 136 -5.01 -15.17 -7.92
N ALA A 137 -3.83 -14.61 -7.71
CA ALA A 137 -3.58 -13.19 -7.86
C ALA A 137 -2.34 -12.97 -8.71
N CYS A 138 -2.33 -11.88 -9.47
CA CYS A 138 -1.18 -11.46 -10.24
C CYS A 138 -1.06 -9.94 -10.17
N GLY A 139 0.15 -9.45 -9.93
CA GLY A 139 0.51 -8.04 -10.03
C GLY A 139 1.66 -7.84 -11.00
N LEU A 140 1.60 -6.83 -11.85
CA LEU A 140 2.71 -6.38 -12.69
C LEU A 140 2.98 -4.91 -12.42
N CYS A 141 4.22 -4.63 -12.03
CA CYS A 141 4.71 -3.29 -11.75
C CYS A 141 5.69 -2.86 -12.85
N VAL A 142 5.38 -1.75 -13.52
CA VAL A 142 6.27 -1.10 -14.49
C VAL A 142 7.11 -0.06 -13.73
N GLY A 143 8.43 -0.11 -13.89
CA GLY A 143 9.38 0.84 -13.28
C GLY A 143 9.35 2.22 -13.94
N VAL A 144 8.18 2.84 -14.00
CA VAL A 144 7.92 4.23 -14.44
C VAL A 144 6.69 4.74 -13.69
N GLY A 145 6.67 6.02 -13.32
CA GLY A 145 5.51 6.67 -12.71
C GLY A 145 5.45 8.15 -13.08
N ALA A 146 4.72 8.94 -12.29
CA ALA A 146 4.44 10.34 -12.59
C ALA A 146 5.69 11.26 -12.62
N PHE A 147 6.81 10.87 -12.00
CA PHE A 147 8.06 11.64 -12.11
C PHE A 147 8.62 11.66 -13.53
N SER A 148 8.29 10.66 -14.34
CA SER A 148 8.66 10.61 -15.76
C SER A 148 7.70 11.38 -16.66
N ASP A 149 6.61 11.96 -16.14
CA ASP A 149 5.65 12.71 -16.96
C ASP A 149 6.33 13.79 -17.79
N PRO A 150 5.96 13.97 -19.07
CA PRO A 150 6.40 15.10 -19.86
C PRO A 150 6.07 16.41 -19.14
N LEU A 151 7.00 17.37 -19.11
CA LEU A 151 6.80 18.66 -18.44
C LEU A 151 5.55 19.41 -18.94
N GLU A 152 5.25 19.26 -20.22
CA GLU A 152 4.10 19.90 -20.88
C GLU A 152 2.77 19.17 -20.64
N ILE A 153 2.80 17.91 -20.20
CA ILE A 153 1.60 17.08 -19.98
C ILE A 153 1.72 16.32 -18.65
N PRO A 154 1.59 17.02 -17.50
CA PRO A 154 1.52 16.37 -16.19
C PRO A 154 0.29 15.47 -16.07
N GLY A 155 0.45 14.28 -15.48
CA GLY A 155 -0.57 13.23 -15.40
C GLY A 155 -0.48 12.18 -16.50
N MET A 156 0.55 12.20 -17.36
CA MET A 156 0.68 11.27 -18.49
C MET A 156 0.77 9.80 -18.05
N ALA A 157 1.56 9.50 -17.02
CA ALA A 157 1.71 8.12 -16.53
C ALA A 157 0.38 7.58 -15.99
N HIS A 158 -0.36 8.42 -15.25
CA HIS A 158 -1.68 8.08 -14.73
C HIS A 158 -2.69 7.91 -15.86
N PHE A 159 -2.70 8.81 -16.83
CA PHE A 159 -3.57 8.69 -17.98
C PHE A 159 -3.27 7.43 -18.83
N LEU A 160 -2.00 7.07 -19.00
CA LEU A 160 -1.62 5.82 -19.67
C LEU A 160 -2.13 4.59 -18.94
N GLU A 161 -2.13 4.59 -17.61
CA GLU A 161 -2.69 3.52 -16.82
C GLU A 161 -4.16 3.24 -17.19
N HIS A 162 -5.01 4.27 -17.27
CA HIS A 162 -6.40 4.13 -17.72
C HIS A 162 -6.47 3.59 -19.16
N MET A 163 -5.68 4.17 -20.05
CA MET A 163 -5.76 3.89 -21.48
C MET A 163 -5.37 2.46 -21.85
N VAL A 164 -4.52 1.77 -21.07
CA VAL A 164 -4.18 0.37 -21.35
C VAL A 164 -5.29 -0.63 -20.99
N PHE A 165 -6.26 -0.24 -20.15
CA PHE A 165 -7.46 -1.04 -19.88
C PHE A 165 -8.49 -0.98 -21.03
N MET A 166 -8.39 0.02 -21.91
CA MET A 166 -9.37 0.31 -22.98
C MET A 166 -9.16 -0.54 -24.24
N GLY A 167 -9.00 -1.85 -24.04
CA GLY A 167 -8.91 -2.84 -25.10
C GLY A 167 -7.51 -2.98 -25.72
N SER A 168 -7.33 -4.10 -26.41
CA SER A 168 -6.08 -4.51 -27.05
C SER A 168 -6.35 -5.12 -28.42
N GLU A 169 -5.30 -5.33 -29.23
CA GLU A 169 -5.46 -5.94 -30.56
C GLU A 169 -6.15 -7.32 -30.49
N LYS A 170 -5.80 -8.14 -29.48
CA LYS A 170 -6.38 -9.47 -29.29
C LYS A 170 -7.76 -9.45 -28.62
N TYR A 171 -8.02 -8.46 -27.76
CA TYR A 171 -9.30 -8.24 -27.07
C TYR A 171 -9.77 -6.80 -27.29
N PRO A 172 -10.40 -6.49 -28.44
CA PRO A 172 -10.62 -5.11 -28.87
C PRO A 172 -11.83 -4.42 -28.24
N GLN A 173 -12.67 -5.19 -27.55
CA GLN A 173 -13.81 -4.67 -26.79
C GLN A 173 -13.30 -3.93 -25.55
N GLU A 174 -13.78 -2.70 -25.36
CA GLU A 174 -13.51 -1.94 -24.14
C GLU A 174 -14.13 -2.67 -22.95
N ASN A 175 -13.51 -2.55 -21.78
CA ASN A 175 -13.95 -3.22 -20.55
C ASN A 175 -14.03 -4.76 -20.58
N ASP A 176 -13.54 -5.44 -21.63
CA ASP A 176 -13.55 -6.92 -21.72
C ASP A 176 -12.89 -7.57 -20.49
N PHE A 177 -11.76 -7.03 -20.05
CA PHE A 177 -11.04 -7.55 -18.90
C PHE A 177 -11.84 -7.44 -17.60
N HIS A 178 -12.43 -6.27 -17.35
CA HIS A 178 -13.26 -6.02 -16.16
C HIS A 178 -14.52 -6.90 -16.17
N ALA A 179 -15.21 -6.98 -17.32
CA ALA A 179 -16.38 -7.84 -17.49
C ALA A 179 -16.05 -9.33 -17.29
N PHE A 180 -14.90 -9.78 -17.82
CA PHE A 180 -14.43 -11.14 -17.64
C PHE A 180 -14.16 -11.44 -16.15
N LEU A 181 -13.47 -10.57 -15.43
CA LEU A 181 -13.18 -10.77 -14.02
C LEU A 181 -14.45 -10.80 -13.16
N ASN A 182 -15.36 -9.85 -13.36
CA ASN A 182 -16.63 -9.79 -12.61
C ASN A 182 -17.45 -11.06 -12.80
N LYS A 183 -17.50 -11.59 -14.03
CA LYS A 183 -18.18 -12.86 -14.33
C LYS A 183 -17.55 -14.07 -13.64
N HIS A 184 -16.25 -14.02 -13.33
CA HIS A 184 -15.50 -15.14 -12.75
C HIS A 184 -15.08 -14.89 -11.29
N GLY A 185 -15.76 -13.96 -10.59
CA GLY A 185 -15.58 -13.71 -9.16
C GLY A 185 -14.22 -13.10 -8.79
N GLY A 186 -13.60 -12.41 -9.75
CA GLY A 186 -12.33 -11.69 -9.60
C GLY A 186 -12.53 -10.19 -9.48
N SER A 187 -11.44 -9.47 -9.26
CA SER A 187 -11.38 -8.01 -9.29
C SER A 187 -10.05 -7.54 -9.86
N THR A 188 -9.97 -6.29 -10.31
CA THR A 188 -8.76 -5.67 -10.84
C THR A 188 -8.67 -4.24 -10.38
N ASN A 189 -7.45 -3.73 -10.32
CA ASN A 189 -7.21 -2.30 -10.22
C ASN A 189 -5.84 -1.94 -10.82
N GLY A 190 -5.63 -0.64 -11.02
CA GLY A 190 -4.33 -0.05 -11.31
C GLY A 190 -3.98 1.00 -10.25
N LYS A 191 -2.71 1.35 -10.20
CA LYS A 191 -2.23 2.48 -9.39
C LYS A 191 -0.97 3.05 -10.01
N THR A 192 -1.02 4.33 -10.35
CA THR A 192 0.17 5.12 -10.67
C THR A 192 0.69 5.84 -9.44
N SER A 193 1.95 5.56 -9.11
CA SER A 193 2.73 6.25 -8.07
C SER A 193 3.77 7.17 -8.73
N TYR A 194 4.67 7.71 -7.94
CA TYR A 194 5.70 8.63 -8.41
C TYR A 194 6.72 7.98 -9.34
N GLU A 195 7.16 6.75 -9.06
CA GLU A 195 8.21 6.06 -9.82
C GLU A 195 7.74 4.73 -10.43
N HIS A 196 6.52 4.28 -10.10
CA HIS A 196 5.98 2.99 -10.49
C HIS A 196 4.50 3.07 -10.90
N THR A 197 4.10 2.29 -11.89
CA THR A 197 2.70 2.03 -12.24
C THR A 197 2.44 0.54 -12.07
N THR A 198 1.51 0.18 -11.20
CA THR A 198 1.21 -1.20 -10.84
C THR A 198 -0.20 -1.57 -11.26
N PHE A 199 -0.34 -2.70 -11.92
CA PHE A 199 -1.61 -3.29 -12.31
C PHE A 199 -1.75 -4.63 -11.62
N TYR A 200 -2.92 -4.95 -11.09
CA TYR A 200 -3.13 -6.22 -10.42
C TYR A 200 -4.55 -6.71 -10.56
N PHE A 201 -4.70 -8.01 -10.52
CA PHE A 201 -5.99 -8.67 -10.46
C PHE A 201 -5.96 -9.86 -9.51
N ASP A 202 -7.14 -10.26 -9.10
CA ASP A 202 -7.38 -11.55 -8.48
C ASP A 202 -8.55 -12.26 -9.19
N VAL A 203 -8.51 -13.58 -9.26
CA VAL A 203 -9.52 -14.39 -9.95
C VAL A 203 -9.57 -15.79 -9.37
N HIS A 204 -10.64 -16.53 -9.63
CA HIS A 204 -10.67 -17.96 -9.33
C HIS A 204 -9.63 -18.73 -10.19
N LYS A 205 -8.80 -19.59 -9.58
CA LYS A 205 -7.63 -20.30 -10.16
C LYS A 205 -7.92 -20.99 -11.49
N LYS A 206 -9.12 -21.56 -11.65
CA LYS A 206 -9.61 -22.19 -12.89
C LYS A 206 -9.59 -21.26 -14.11
N HIS A 207 -9.69 -19.96 -13.90
CA HIS A 207 -9.73 -18.94 -14.95
C HIS A 207 -8.42 -18.15 -15.05
N LEU A 208 -7.38 -18.52 -14.30
CA LEU A 208 -6.13 -17.78 -14.22
C LEU A 208 -5.46 -17.59 -15.59
N LEU A 209 -5.28 -18.67 -16.37
CA LEU A 209 -4.62 -18.58 -17.68
C LEU A 209 -5.37 -17.66 -18.67
N PRO A 210 -6.70 -17.81 -18.89
CA PRO A 210 -7.47 -16.85 -19.71
C PRO A 210 -7.43 -15.41 -19.21
N THR A 211 -7.30 -15.18 -17.89
CA THR A 211 -7.14 -13.85 -17.33
C THR A 211 -5.75 -13.28 -17.60
N LEU A 212 -4.69 -14.08 -17.40
CA LEU A 212 -3.30 -13.68 -17.70
C LEU A 212 -3.13 -13.34 -19.18
N ASP A 213 -3.74 -14.12 -20.07
CA ASP A 213 -3.68 -13.88 -21.51
C ASP A 213 -4.26 -12.51 -21.90
N ARG A 214 -5.38 -12.10 -21.28
CA ARG A 214 -5.95 -10.76 -21.43
C ARG A 214 -5.08 -9.68 -20.79
N PHE A 215 -4.67 -9.91 -19.56
CA PHE A 215 -3.88 -8.96 -18.78
C PHE A 215 -2.54 -8.63 -19.45
N ALA A 216 -1.87 -9.63 -20.05
CA ALA A 216 -0.64 -9.43 -20.79
C ALA A 216 -0.81 -8.49 -22.00
N GLN A 217 -2.00 -8.43 -22.60
CA GLN A 217 -2.24 -7.57 -23.78
C GLN A 217 -2.17 -6.08 -23.48
N PHE A 218 -2.37 -5.66 -22.22
CA PHE A 218 -2.16 -4.28 -21.78
C PHE A 218 -0.73 -3.82 -22.06
N PHE A 219 0.21 -4.76 -21.95
CA PHE A 219 1.63 -4.51 -22.10
C PHE A 219 2.14 -4.85 -23.50
N ILE A 220 1.51 -5.80 -24.20
CA ILE A 220 1.89 -6.22 -25.55
C ILE A 220 1.41 -5.19 -26.60
N LYS A 221 0.09 -5.03 -26.75
CA LYS A 221 -0.52 -4.20 -27.80
C LYS A 221 -1.92 -3.66 -27.38
N PRO A 222 -1.98 -2.72 -26.43
CA PRO A 222 -3.19 -1.96 -26.13
C PRO A 222 -3.53 -1.06 -27.33
N LEU A 223 -4.83 -0.85 -27.56
CA LEU A 223 -5.29 -0.08 -28.71
C LEU A 223 -5.12 1.43 -28.49
N MET A 224 -5.39 1.90 -27.27
CA MET A 224 -5.36 3.32 -26.88
C MET A 224 -6.08 4.21 -27.92
N LYS A 225 -7.31 3.84 -28.30
CA LYS A 225 -8.09 4.54 -29.35
C LYS A 225 -8.33 6.00 -28.99
N LYS A 226 -8.35 6.88 -29.99
CA LYS A 226 -8.72 8.30 -29.82
C LYS A 226 -10.09 8.48 -29.16
N ASP A 227 -11.08 7.67 -29.54
CA ASP A 227 -12.43 7.77 -28.98
C ASP A 227 -12.47 7.46 -27.47
N ALA A 228 -11.59 6.57 -26.99
CA ALA A 228 -11.46 6.27 -25.57
C ALA A 228 -10.78 7.41 -24.80
N ILE A 229 -9.84 8.15 -25.41
CA ILE A 229 -9.13 9.26 -24.75
C ILE A 229 -10.10 10.29 -24.17
N THR A 230 -11.12 10.68 -24.93
CA THR A 230 -12.09 11.69 -24.48
C THR A 230 -12.82 11.25 -23.21
N ARG A 231 -13.28 9.99 -23.16
CA ARG A 231 -13.98 9.45 -21.99
C ARG A 231 -13.05 9.26 -20.79
N GLU A 232 -11.86 8.71 -21.01
CA GLU A 232 -10.92 8.43 -19.92
C GLU A 232 -10.35 9.70 -19.29
N ARG A 233 -10.28 10.83 -20.02
CA ARG A 233 -9.92 12.13 -19.42
C ARG A 233 -10.96 12.60 -18.40
N GLU A 234 -12.25 12.39 -18.68
CA GLU A 234 -13.34 12.73 -17.75
C GLU A 234 -13.34 11.81 -16.52
N ALA A 235 -12.92 10.55 -16.67
CA ALA A 235 -12.69 9.65 -15.54
C ALA A 235 -11.56 10.16 -14.63
N VAL A 236 -10.40 10.53 -15.21
CA VAL A 236 -9.27 11.13 -14.46
C VAL A 236 -9.68 12.43 -13.77
N GLU A 237 -10.49 13.26 -14.42
CA GLU A 237 -11.05 14.47 -13.80
C GLU A 237 -11.91 14.14 -12.58
N SER A 238 -12.82 13.17 -12.71
CA SER A 238 -13.70 12.76 -11.62
C SER A 238 -12.89 12.26 -10.41
N GLU A 239 -11.84 11.47 -10.66
CA GLU A 239 -10.90 11.06 -9.62
C GLU A 239 -10.17 12.25 -8.98
N PHE A 240 -9.73 13.22 -9.79
CA PHE A 240 -9.09 14.42 -9.27
C PHE A 240 -10.06 15.25 -8.40
N GLN A 241 -11.33 15.39 -8.78
CA GLN A 241 -12.32 16.11 -7.98
C GLN A 241 -12.54 15.45 -6.61
N LEU A 242 -12.56 14.12 -6.54
CA LEU A 242 -12.58 13.39 -5.27
C LEU A 242 -11.29 13.62 -4.47
N ALA A 243 -10.14 13.65 -5.15
CA ALA A 243 -8.84 13.89 -4.53
C ALA A 243 -8.67 15.31 -3.98
N VAL A 244 -9.34 16.32 -4.55
CA VAL A 244 -9.27 17.72 -4.12
C VAL A 244 -9.72 17.91 -2.66
N LEU A 245 -10.66 17.07 -2.20
CA LEU A 245 -11.19 17.06 -0.84
C LEU A 245 -10.26 16.36 0.17
N ASN A 246 -9.23 15.66 -0.30
CA ASN A 246 -8.32 14.92 0.56
C ASN A 246 -7.16 15.81 1.06
N ASP A 247 -7.15 16.08 2.37
CA ASP A 247 -6.15 16.95 2.99
C ASP A 247 -4.69 16.44 2.86
N ASN A 248 -4.46 15.13 2.79
CA ASN A 248 -3.10 14.61 2.58
C ASN A 248 -2.59 14.94 1.18
N ASN A 249 -3.45 14.85 0.15
CA ASN A 249 -3.06 15.23 -1.22
C ASN A 249 -2.75 16.73 -1.30
N ARG A 250 -3.58 17.56 -0.66
CA ARG A 250 -3.39 19.01 -0.56
C ARG A 250 -2.04 19.38 0.07
N LYS A 251 -1.69 18.70 1.18
CA LYS A 251 -0.40 18.87 1.87
C LYS A 251 0.77 18.42 1.01
N ASN A 252 0.69 17.22 0.44
CA ASN A 252 1.76 16.67 -0.39
C ASN A 252 2.02 17.56 -1.61
N GLN A 253 0.99 18.01 -2.33
CA GLN A 253 1.15 18.93 -3.46
C GLN A 253 1.78 20.27 -3.03
N LEU A 254 1.39 20.79 -1.85
CA LEU A 254 1.97 22.02 -1.33
C LEU A 254 3.46 21.84 -0.96
N ILE A 255 3.83 20.79 -0.24
CA ILE A 255 5.24 20.48 0.08
C ILE A 255 6.04 20.30 -1.22
N SER A 256 5.49 19.55 -2.19
CA SER A 256 6.10 19.36 -3.51
C SER A 256 6.42 20.67 -4.23
N SER A 257 5.57 21.69 -4.08
CA SER A 257 5.80 23.01 -4.67
C SER A 257 7.02 23.75 -4.09
N PHE A 258 7.56 23.30 -2.96
CA PHE A 258 8.75 23.86 -2.31
C PHE A 258 10.05 23.16 -2.69
N ALA A 259 9.98 22.12 -3.53
CA ALA A 259 11.17 21.45 -4.04
C ALA A 259 11.99 22.36 -4.95
N ARG A 260 13.24 21.96 -5.21
CA ARG A 260 14.14 22.64 -6.14
C ARG A 260 13.50 22.74 -7.53
N ALA A 261 13.67 23.88 -8.19
CA ALA A 261 13.17 24.11 -9.54
C ALA A 261 13.66 23.01 -10.51
N GLY A 262 12.75 22.48 -11.33
CA GLY A 262 13.01 21.40 -12.28
C GLY A 262 12.94 19.99 -11.68
N HIS A 263 12.83 19.85 -10.36
CA HIS A 263 12.72 18.54 -9.73
C HIS A 263 11.40 17.85 -10.10
N PRO A 264 11.40 16.54 -10.44
CA PRO A 264 10.18 15.82 -10.80
C PRO A 264 9.04 15.85 -9.77
N VAL A 265 9.35 16.03 -8.47
CA VAL A 265 8.37 16.04 -7.39
C VAL A 265 7.47 17.27 -7.44
N SER A 266 7.94 18.38 -8.02
CA SER A 266 7.15 19.61 -8.12
C SER A 266 6.08 19.55 -9.22
N LYS A 267 6.07 18.49 -10.04
CA LYS A 267 5.06 18.29 -11.08
C LYS A 267 3.69 18.01 -10.46
N PHE A 268 2.64 18.27 -11.23
CA PHE A 268 1.30 17.83 -10.87
C PHE A 268 1.10 16.39 -11.34
N THR A 269 1.18 15.44 -10.41
CA THR A 269 1.29 14.01 -10.73
C THR A 269 -0.06 13.32 -10.98
N TRP A 270 -1.17 14.02 -10.75
CA TRP A 270 -2.51 13.44 -10.91
C TRP A 270 -2.98 13.46 -12.36
N GLY A 271 -2.84 14.62 -13.01
CA GLY A 271 -3.56 14.92 -14.25
C GLY A 271 -4.99 15.37 -13.97
N ASN A 272 -5.55 16.16 -14.88
CA ASN A 272 -6.93 16.64 -14.88
C ASN A 272 -7.29 17.17 -16.27
N LEU A 273 -8.50 17.71 -16.47
CA LEU A 273 -8.88 18.30 -17.76
C LEU A 273 -7.98 19.45 -18.19
N ILE A 274 -7.43 20.23 -17.25
CA ILE A 274 -6.52 21.32 -17.59
C ILE A 274 -5.26 20.76 -18.25
N THR A 275 -4.63 19.74 -17.67
CA THR A 275 -3.37 19.20 -18.20
C THR A 275 -3.54 18.23 -19.36
N LEU A 276 -4.67 17.52 -19.42
CA LEU A 276 -4.92 16.49 -20.41
C LEU A 276 -5.81 16.95 -21.57
N ARG A 277 -6.49 18.11 -21.48
CA ARG A 277 -7.36 18.64 -22.54
C ARG A 277 -7.11 20.13 -22.83
N ASP A 278 -7.13 21.00 -21.83
CA ASP A 278 -7.14 22.45 -22.09
C ASP A 278 -5.75 22.99 -22.48
N ASN A 279 -4.68 22.42 -21.92
CA ASN A 279 -3.29 22.81 -22.20
C ASN A 279 -2.63 22.01 -23.33
N VAL A 280 -3.30 21.01 -23.89
CA VAL A 280 -2.73 20.10 -24.89
C VAL A 280 -3.76 19.74 -25.96
N ASP A 281 -3.36 19.85 -27.22
CA ASP A 281 -4.16 19.39 -28.35
C ASP A 281 -4.32 17.86 -28.38
N ASP A 282 -5.47 17.37 -28.87
CA ASP A 282 -5.80 15.93 -28.89
C ASP A 282 -4.81 15.08 -29.69
N ASP A 283 -4.34 15.57 -30.85
CA ASP A 283 -3.37 14.85 -31.66
C ASP A 283 -2.02 14.79 -30.97
N LYS A 284 -1.65 15.86 -30.27
CA LYS A 284 -0.43 15.92 -29.46
C LYS A 284 -0.51 14.97 -28.28
N LEU A 285 -1.61 14.98 -27.51
CA LEU A 285 -1.77 14.05 -26.38
C LEU A 285 -1.71 12.61 -26.87
N TYR A 286 -2.46 12.26 -27.92
CA TYR A 286 -2.46 10.92 -28.50
C TYR A 286 -1.04 10.48 -28.89
N THR A 287 -0.31 11.35 -29.59
CA THR A 287 1.05 11.07 -30.03
C THR A 287 2.01 10.88 -28.85
N GLU A 288 1.97 11.78 -27.86
CA GLU A 288 2.85 11.71 -26.68
C GLU A 288 2.50 10.51 -25.78
N LEU A 289 1.23 10.13 -25.66
CA LEU A 289 0.79 8.93 -24.95
C LEU A 289 1.41 7.66 -25.56
N HIS A 290 1.33 7.51 -26.89
CA HIS A 290 1.94 6.39 -27.59
C HIS A 290 3.47 6.39 -27.49
N LYS A 291 4.12 7.56 -27.54
CA LYS A 291 5.57 7.70 -27.32
C LYS A 291 5.96 7.30 -25.90
N PHE A 292 5.23 7.79 -24.90
CA PHE A 292 5.46 7.48 -23.48
C PHE A 292 5.35 5.97 -23.24
N ARG A 293 4.27 5.33 -23.72
CA ARG A 293 4.14 3.87 -23.67
C ARG A 293 5.33 3.18 -24.32
N LYS A 294 5.67 3.52 -25.57
CA LYS A 294 6.77 2.88 -26.32
C LYS A 294 8.12 3.02 -25.62
N ARG A 295 8.35 4.15 -24.94
CA ARG A 295 9.57 4.45 -24.19
C ARG A 295 9.67 3.66 -22.89
N HIS A 296 8.58 3.60 -22.13
CA HIS A 296 8.60 3.17 -20.74
C HIS A 296 8.01 1.77 -20.48
N TYR A 297 6.97 1.36 -21.21
CA TYR A 297 6.32 0.04 -21.05
C TYR A 297 7.11 -1.01 -21.83
N SER A 298 8.21 -1.43 -21.21
CA SER A 298 9.18 -2.34 -21.80
C SER A 298 9.50 -3.51 -20.86
N GLY A 299 9.59 -4.72 -21.40
CA GLY A 299 9.73 -5.96 -20.63
C GLY A 299 10.83 -5.91 -19.56
N HIS A 300 12.02 -5.39 -19.88
CA HIS A 300 13.14 -5.28 -18.93
C HIS A 300 12.92 -4.31 -17.77
N ARG A 301 11.87 -3.47 -17.83
CA ARG A 301 11.42 -2.57 -16.75
C ARG A 301 10.20 -3.12 -16.00
N MET A 302 9.75 -4.33 -16.31
CA MET A 302 8.56 -4.92 -15.70
C MET A 302 8.92 -6.01 -14.69
N LYS A 303 8.26 -5.96 -13.55
CA LYS A 303 8.33 -6.96 -12.48
C LYS A 303 6.94 -7.54 -12.26
N LEU A 304 6.81 -8.85 -12.34
CA LEU A 304 5.54 -9.56 -12.17
C LEU A 304 5.62 -10.45 -10.94
N ALA A 305 4.56 -10.47 -10.12
CA ALA A 305 4.38 -11.44 -9.05
C ALA A 305 3.07 -12.19 -9.29
N ILE A 306 3.09 -13.52 -9.22
CA ILE A 306 1.91 -14.36 -9.39
C ILE A 306 1.82 -15.38 -8.26
N GLN A 307 0.65 -15.49 -7.66
CA GLN A 307 0.34 -16.41 -6.58
C GLN A 307 -0.86 -17.26 -6.93
N ALA A 308 -0.74 -18.58 -6.78
CA ALA A 308 -1.86 -19.51 -6.89
C ALA A 308 -1.58 -20.83 -6.16
N THR A 309 -2.64 -21.57 -5.84
CA THR A 309 -2.55 -23.00 -5.46
C THR A 309 -2.32 -23.87 -6.71
N LEU A 310 -1.24 -23.61 -7.44
CA LEU A 310 -0.76 -24.35 -8.62
C LEU A 310 0.73 -24.64 -8.45
N SER A 311 1.27 -25.66 -9.12
CA SER A 311 2.71 -25.93 -9.05
C SER A 311 3.51 -24.80 -9.69
N LEU A 312 4.76 -24.63 -9.26
CA LEU A 312 5.67 -23.63 -9.84
C LEU A 312 5.86 -23.83 -11.36
N ASP A 313 5.85 -25.08 -11.83
CA ASP A 313 6.01 -25.39 -13.26
C ASP A 313 4.80 -24.94 -14.08
N ILE A 314 3.58 -25.06 -13.55
CA ILE A 314 2.37 -24.53 -14.22
C ILE A 314 2.40 -23.00 -14.23
N LEU A 315 2.79 -22.37 -13.12
CA LEU A 315 2.90 -20.92 -13.06
C LEU A 315 3.94 -20.37 -14.05
N GLU A 316 5.07 -21.06 -14.18
CA GLU A 316 6.11 -20.74 -15.16
C GLU A 316 5.60 -20.88 -16.60
N GLU A 317 4.89 -21.96 -16.92
CA GLU A 317 4.27 -22.16 -18.23
C GLU A 317 3.28 -21.03 -18.55
N TYR A 318 2.45 -20.62 -17.58
CA TYR A 318 1.48 -19.55 -17.78
C TYR A 318 2.16 -18.20 -18.02
N VAL A 319 3.18 -17.86 -17.23
CA VAL A 319 3.92 -16.60 -17.38
C VAL A 319 4.68 -16.57 -18.70
N THR A 320 5.39 -17.64 -19.05
CA THR A 320 6.15 -17.72 -20.31
C THR A 320 5.22 -17.65 -21.52
N THR A 321 4.07 -18.32 -21.48
CA THR A 321 3.08 -18.31 -22.57
C THR A 321 2.45 -16.94 -22.75
N CYS A 322 2.08 -16.25 -21.67
CA CYS A 322 1.35 -14.99 -21.77
C CYS A 322 2.24 -13.76 -21.96
N PHE A 323 3.45 -13.73 -21.39
CA PHE A 323 4.27 -12.50 -21.30
C PHE A 323 5.54 -12.49 -22.16
N ALA A 324 5.86 -13.58 -22.87
CA ALA A 324 7.04 -13.61 -23.75
C ALA A 324 7.01 -12.54 -24.85
N ASP A 325 5.82 -12.18 -25.34
CA ASP A 325 5.64 -11.21 -26.42
C ASP A 325 5.61 -9.73 -25.95
N VAL A 326 5.80 -9.47 -24.65
CA VAL A 326 5.92 -8.09 -24.16
C VAL A 326 7.14 -7.44 -24.82
N PRO A 327 6.98 -6.27 -25.48
CA PRO A 327 8.07 -5.63 -26.21
C PRO A 327 9.18 -5.17 -25.26
N SER A 328 10.43 -5.36 -25.69
CA SER A 328 11.61 -4.87 -24.99
C SER A 328 12.41 -3.94 -25.88
N ASN A 329 12.73 -2.74 -25.40
CA ASN A 329 13.48 -1.72 -26.14
C ASN A 329 14.91 -1.53 -25.60
N GLY A 330 15.25 -2.15 -24.47
CA GLY A 330 16.58 -2.08 -23.83
C GLY A 330 17.01 -0.68 -23.37
N LEU A 331 16.12 0.31 -23.40
CA LEU A 331 16.46 1.68 -23.00
C LEU A 331 16.55 1.80 -21.48
N PRO A 332 17.51 2.57 -20.93
CA PRO A 332 17.61 2.78 -19.49
C PRO A 332 16.37 3.51 -18.94
N PRO A 333 16.11 3.44 -17.61
CA PRO A 333 15.15 4.34 -16.96
C PRO A 333 15.57 5.81 -17.13
N ASP A 334 14.71 6.74 -16.74
CA ASP A 334 15.11 8.14 -16.73
C ASP A 334 16.15 8.37 -15.64
N ASP A 335 17.08 9.29 -15.90
CA ASP A 335 18.19 9.56 -15.01
C ASP A 335 17.82 10.69 -14.03
N PHE A 336 17.69 10.32 -12.76
CA PHE A 336 17.44 11.24 -11.65
C PHE A 336 18.65 11.42 -10.73
N THR A 337 19.84 11.00 -11.18
CA THR A 337 21.07 11.05 -10.35
C THR A 337 21.39 12.45 -9.84
N GLU A 338 21.04 13.50 -10.58
CA GLU A 338 21.27 14.89 -10.17
C GLU A 338 20.55 15.26 -8.86
N PHE A 339 19.46 14.57 -8.50
CA PHE A 339 18.65 14.90 -7.32
C PHE A 339 19.00 14.07 -6.08
N LYS A 340 19.79 12.99 -6.21
CA LYS A 340 20.06 12.05 -5.12
C LYS A 340 20.83 12.64 -3.93
N GLY A 341 21.56 13.74 -4.11
CA GLY A 341 22.48 14.32 -3.12
C GLY A 341 21.84 15.07 -1.94
N GLY A 342 20.55 14.86 -1.64
CA GLY A 342 19.84 15.58 -0.57
C GLY A 342 19.49 17.04 -0.89
N ILE A 343 19.55 17.41 -2.17
CA ILE A 343 19.31 18.77 -2.66
C ILE A 343 17.86 19.00 -3.12
N SER A 344 17.00 17.98 -3.02
CA SER A 344 15.62 18.01 -3.51
C SER A 344 14.78 19.12 -2.89
N PHE A 345 14.96 19.34 -1.59
CA PHE A 345 14.23 20.34 -0.80
C PHE A 345 15.18 21.33 -0.10
N ASP A 346 16.42 21.43 -0.56
CA ASP A 346 17.38 22.44 -0.09
C ASP A 346 17.01 23.82 -0.68
N THR A 347 15.87 24.36 -0.26
CA THR A 347 15.32 25.62 -0.75
C THR A 347 14.91 26.53 0.40
N PRO A 348 15.00 27.86 0.22
CA PRO A 348 14.44 28.81 1.18
C PRO A 348 12.92 28.69 1.35
N ALA A 349 12.20 28.16 0.35
CA ALA A 349 10.77 27.91 0.47
C ALA A 349 10.53 26.79 1.48
N PHE A 350 11.18 25.64 1.33
CA PHE A 350 10.97 24.50 2.22
C PHE A 350 11.29 24.83 3.69
N ARG A 351 12.33 25.63 3.98
CA ARG A 351 12.78 25.99 5.33
C ARG A 351 11.99 27.14 5.97
N ARG A 352 10.67 27.00 6.06
CA ARG A 352 9.75 28.05 6.58
C ARG A 352 8.65 27.48 7.46
N MET A 353 7.93 28.37 8.12
CA MET A 353 6.67 28.05 8.77
C MET A 353 5.51 28.43 7.88
N TYR A 354 4.48 27.59 7.86
CA TYR A 354 3.30 27.73 7.03
C TYR A 354 2.05 27.66 7.89
N LYS A 355 1.13 28.59 7.68
CA LYS A 355 -0.24 28.50 8.19
C LYS A 355 -1.13 28.06 7.05
N ILE A 356 -1.88 26.98 7.23
CA ILE A 356 -2.62 26.33 6.15
C ILE A 356 -4.05 26.07 6.62
N LYS A 357 -5.01 26.30 5.71
CA LYS A 357 -6.39 25.85 5.89
C LYS A 357 -6.65 24.56 5.12
N LEU A 358 -7.21 23.59 5.81
CA LEU A 358 -7.64 22.30 5.29
C LEU A 358 -9.16 22.23 5.14
N ALA A 359 -9.64 21.16 4.51
CA ALA A 359 -11.07 20.90 4.35
C ALA A 359 -11.70 20.41 5.66
N LYS A 360 -10.99 19.54 6.40
CA LYS A 360 -11.42 19.10 7.74
C LYS A 360 -11.01 20.12 8.80
N ASP A 361 -11.85 20.29 9.82
CA ASP A 361 -11.52 21.04 11.02
C ASP A 361 -10.55 20.22 11.88
N ILE A 362 -9.24 20.47 11.68
CA ILE A 362 -8.18 19.79 12.40
C ILE A 362 -7.15 20.79 12.93
N ASN A 363 -6.86 20.67 14.22
CA ASN A 363 -5.79 21.38 14.89
C ASN A 363 -4.54 20.49 14.89
N GLN A 364 -3.59 20.79 14.02
CA GLN A 364 -2.45 19.91 13.77
C GLN A 364 -1.17 20.72 13.55
N LEU A 365 -0.06 20.18 14.06
CA LEU A 365 1.29 20.62 13.77
C LEU A 365 2.00 19.51 12.98
N GLU A 366 2.65 19.86 11.88
CA GLU A 366 3.48 18.96 11.11
C GLU A 366 4.88 19.55 10.93
N VAL A 367 5.91 18.81 11.33
CA VAL A 367 7.31 19.17 11.16
C VAL A 367 7.95 18.15 10.23
N THR A 368 8.48 18.62 9.10
CA THR A 368 9.04 17.78 8.06
C THR A 368 10.51 18.09 7.83
N TRP A 369 11.34 17.04 7.73
CA TRP A 369 12.73 17.12 7.30
C TRP A 369 12.94 16.34 6.01
N ALA A 370 13.74 16.88 5.11
CA ALA A 370 14.17 16.21 3.90
C ALA A 370 15.60 15.69 4.02
N MET A 371 15.85 14.50 3.45
CA MET A 371 17.15 13.85 3.39
C MET A 371 17.33 13.14 2.04
N PRO A 372 18.56 12.69 1.71
CA PRO A 372 18.80 11.84 0.55
C PRO A 372 17.94 10.58 0.53
N SER A 373 17.84 9.92 -0.63
CA SER A 373 17.19 8.61 -0.73
C SER A 373 17.79 7.61 0.25
N LEU A 374 16.94 6.80 0.87
CA LEU A 374 17.31 5.78 1.83
C LEU A 374 17.12 4.36 1.31
N LEU A 375 16.80 4.19 0.02
CA LEU A 375 16.55 2.87 -0.57
C LEU A 375 17.77 1.95 -0.44
N ASP A 376 18.97 2.47 -0.64
CA ASP A 376 20.23 1.70 -0.49
C ASP A 376 20.50 1.26 0.97
N PHE A 377 19.81 1.87 1.94
CA PHE A 377 19.92 1.56 3.37
C PHE A 377 18.81 0.63 3.87
N TYR A 378 18.05 -0.02 2.98
CA TYR A 378 16.94 -0.91 3.37
C TYR A 378 17.35 -2.06 4.30
N LYS A 379 18.62 -2.46 4.28
CA LYS A 379 19.14 -3.52 5.15
C LYS A 379 19.21 -3.10 6.61
N SER A 380 19.58 -1.84 6.86
CA SER A 380 19.68 -1.28 8.22
C SER A 380 18.39 -0.59 8.66
N LYS A 381 17.62 -0.02 7.74
CA LYS A 381 16.39 0.76 8.02
C LYS A 381 16.58 1.80 9.12
N ALA A 382 17.73 2.49 9.08
CA ALA A 382 18.12 3.54 10.03
C ALA A 382 16.99 4.54 10.35
N TYR A 383 16.24 4.96 9.33
CA TYR A 383 15.09 5.85 9.46
C TYR A 383 13.94 5.29 10.32
N GLN A 384 13.69 3.98 10.25
CA GLN A 384 12.64 3.34 11.03
C GLN A 384 13.01 3.30 12.52
N TYR A 385 14.30 3.15 12.86
CA TYR A 385 14.75 3.27 14.27
C TYR A 385 14.45 4.65 14.86
N ILE A 386 14.70 5.72 14.10
CA ILE A 386 14.38 7.09 14.52
C ILE A 386 12.87 7.27 14.64
N SER A 387 12.11 6.82 13.65
CA SER A 387 10.65 6.89 13.65
C SER A 387 10.04 6.16 14.84
N SER A 388 10.50 4.94 15.14
CA SER A 388 10.04 4.18 16.31
C SER A 388 10.41 4.84 17.63
N SER A 389 11.59 5.45 17.73
CA SER A 389 12.06 6.11 18.96
C SER A 389 11.24 7.37 19.25
N ILE A 390 10.95 8.19 18.23
CA ILE A 390 10.10 9.39 18.37
C ILE A 390 8.65 8.98 18.57
N GLY A 391 8.15 8.02 17.79
CA GLY A 391 6.75 7.56 17.80
C GLY A 391 6.37 6.70 19.02
N ASN A 392 7.31 6.44 19.94
CA ASN A 392 7.03 5.69 21.16
C ASN A 392 5.96 6.40 22.01
N GLN A 393 5.04 5.63 22.60
CA GLN A 393 3.95 6.14 23.42
C GLN A 393 4.08 5.84 24.91
N GLU A 394 5.18 5.22 25.34
CA GLU A 394 5.43 4.93 26.76
C GLU A 394 5.63 6.22 27.59
N ASN A 395 5.61 6.07 28.91
CA ASN A 395 6.05 7.13 29.80
C ASN A 395 7.45 7.62 29.40
N GLY A 396 7.67 8.94 29.53
CA GLY A 396 8.94 9.58 29.14
C GLY A 396 9.15 9.77 27.64
N SER A 397 8.17 9.40 26.80
CA SER A 397 8.20 9.78 25.39
C SER A 397 7.73 11.22 25.16
N LEU A 398 8.00 11.74 23.96
CA LEU A 398 7.54 13.06 23.52
C LEU A 398 6.02 13.21 23.65
N ILE A 399 5.24 12.26 23.12
CA ILE A 399 3.77 12.34 23.20
C ILE A 399 3.26 12.18 24.65
N SER A 400 3.93 11.40 25.50
CA SER A 400 3.60 11.33 26.93
C SER A 400 3.77 12.68 27.62
N TYR A 401 4.86 13.40 27.32
CA TYR A 401 5.09 14.76 27.83
C TYR A 401 4.02 15.74 27.35
N LEU A 402 3.71 15.74 26.04
CA LEU A 402 2.69 16.62 25.46
C LEU A 402 1.29 16.35 26.02
N ARG A 403 0.93 15.07 26.24
CA ARG A 403 -0.34 14.68 26.87
C ARG A 403 -0.44 15.15 28.32
N LYS A 404 0.64 15.03 29.12
CA LYS A 404 0.68 15.53 30.51
C LYS A 404 0.44 17.03 30.60
N LYS A 405 0.89 17.79 29.59
CA LYS A 405 0.67 19.24 29.48
C LYS A 405 -0.67 19.61 28.84
N MET A 406 -1.45 18.62 28.41
CA MET A 406 -2.67 18.81 27.61
C MET A 406 -2.43 19.56 26.30
N TRP A 407 -1.22 19.50 25.74
CA TRP A 407 -0.86 20.20 24.50
C TRP A 407 -1.12 19.37 23.23
N GLY A 408 -1.01 18.04 23.32
CA GLY A 408 -1.26 17.15 22.19
C GLY A 408 -2.03 15.89 22.59
N SER A 409 -2.96 15.46 21.74
CA SER A 409 -3.75 14.24 21.95
C SER A 409 -3.09 13.01 21.34
N ASP A 410 -2.52 13.15 20.15
CA ASP A 410 -1.89 12.05 19.42
C ASP A 410 -0.72 12.52 18.56
N MET A 411 0.11 11.56 18.14
CA MET A 411 1.31 11.83 17.35
C MET A 411 1.63 10.69 16.40
N PHE A 412 1.98 11.05 15.17
CA PHE A 412 2.34 10.12 14.10
C PHE A 412 3.69 10.51 13.52
N ILE A 413 4.53 9.53 13.21
CA ILE A 413 5.80 9.79 12.53
C ILE A 413 6.05 8.77 11.43
N GLY A 414 6.53 9.28 10.30
CA GLY A 414 7.22 8.48 9.29
C GLY A 414 6.42 7.35 8.65
N LYS A 415 5.09 7.44 8.62
CA LYS A 415 4.25 6.48 7.90
C LYS A 415 3.30 7.19 6.94
N SER A 416 3.57 7.06 5.64
CA SER A 416 2.52 7.12 4.64
C SER A 416 2.74 6.00 3.61
N GLU A 417 1.66 5.33 3.26
CA GLU A 417 1.61 4.24 2.29
C GLU A 417 1.49 4.77 0.85
N SER A 418 1.64 6.09 0.65
CA SER A 418 1.47 6.74 -0.66
C SER A 418 2.68 6.62 -1.57
N GLY A 419 3.86 6.27 -1.02
CA GLY A 419 5.14 6.27 -1.75
C GLY A 419 5.69 7.68 -2.02
N TYR A 420 5.07 8.73 -1.44
CA TYR A 420 5.51 10.12 -1.55
C TYR A 420 6.77 10.39 -0.73
N GLU A 421 6.82 9.88 0.49
CA GLU A 421 7.88 10.21 1.45
C GLU A 421 9.21 9.54 1.11
N HIS A 422 9.23 8.50 0.29
CA HIS A 422 10.44 7.76 -0.05
C HIS A 422 10.49 7.52 -1.55
N SER A 423 11.54 8.01 -2.20
CA SER A 423 11.81 7.83 -3.62
C SER A 423 13.29 7.53 -3.87
N SER A 424 13.65 7.26 -5.12
CA SER A 424 15.05 7.13 -5.53
C SER A 424 15.85 8.44 -5.41
N MET A 425 15.19 9.59 -5.22
CA MET A 425 15.81 10.91 -5.14
C MET A 425 15.92 11.46 -3.71
N TYR A 426 14.89 11.25 -2.87
CA TYR A 426 14.80 11.83 -1.54
C TYR A 426 14.02 10.95 -0.56
N ALA A 427 14.17 11.27 0.73
CA ALA A 427 13.29 10.81 1.78
C ALA A 427 12.77 11.99 2.64
N LEU A 428 11.52 11.93 3.09
CA LEU A 428 10.89 12.90 3.98
C LEU A 428 10.53 12.24 5.32
N LEU A 429 11.01 12.80 6.42
CA LEU A 429 10.56 12.44 7.76
C LEU A 429 9.51 13.46 8.21
N LYS A 430 8.26 13.02 8.31
CA LYS A 430 7.14 13.85 8.80
C LYS A 430 6.79 13.46 10.23
N LEU A 431 6.86 14.43 11.15
CA LEU A 431 6.34 14.33 12.51
C LEU A 431 5.05 15.13 12.59
N ILE A 432 3.96 14.46 12.91
CA ILE A 432 2.63 15.04 13.04
C ILE A 432 2.21 14.98 14.51
N VAL A 433 1.80 16.11 15.06
CA VAL A 433 1.18 16.22 16.39
C VAL A 433 -0.24 16.74 16.22
N GLN A 434 -1.23 16.02 16.74
CA GLN A 434 -2.58 16.53 16.87
C GLN A 434 -2.67 17.42 18.11
N LEU A 435 -2.90 18.71 17.91
CA LEU A 435 -2.89 19.72 18.96
C LEU A 435 -4.27 19.83 19.60
N THR A 436 -4.27 20.10 20.91
CA THR A 436 -5.47 20.60 21.59
C THR A 436 -5.57 22.13 21.41
N ASP A 437 -6.70 22.72 21.80
CA ASP A 437 -6.83 24.18 21.86
C ASP A 437 -5.79 24.83 22.78
N GLU A 438 -5.37 24.14 23.84
CA GLU A 438 -4.32 24.64 24.72
C GLU A 438 -2.95 24.50 24.04
N GLY A 439 -2.66 23.38 23.38
CA GLY A 439 -1.43 23.20 22.62
C GLY A 439 -1.22 24.23 21.52
N GLN A 440 -2.30 24.72 20.89
CA GLN A 440 -2.21 25.82 19.92
C GLN A 440 -1.71 27.13 20.55
N LYS A 441 -2.07 27.41 21.80
CA LYS A 441 -1.60 28.62 22.51
C LYS A 441 -0.14 28.51 22.95
N HIS A 442 0.34 27.29 23.15
CA HIS A 442 1.71 26.95 23.58
C HIS A 442 2.54 26.34 22.43
N LEU A 443 2.31 26.81 21.20
CA LEU A 443 2.95 26.24 20.00
C LEU A 443 4.49 26.32 20.07
N GLU A 444 5.02 27.41 20.62
CA GLU A 444 6.46 27.61 20.78
C GLU A 444 7.06 26.55 21.72
N GLU A 445 6.40 26.27 22.84
CA GLU A 445 6.80 25.28 23.82
C GLU A 445 6.64 23.84 23.30
N VAL A 446 5.63 23.59 22.46
CA VAL A 446 5.48 22.30 21.76
C VAL A 446 6.66 22.07 20.82
N LEU A 447 7.05 23.08 20.03
CA LEU A 447 8.22 22.99 19.15
C LEU A 447 9.51 22.83 19.94
N ASP A 448 9.68 23.56 21.05
CA ASP A 448 10.82 23.40 21.96
C ASP A 448 10.90 21.95 22.49
N ALA A 449 9.77 21.34 22.87
CA ALA A 449 9.74 19.94 23.31
C ALA A 449 10.14 18.96 22.20
N ILE A 450 9.68 19.19 20.95
CA ILE A 450 10.07 18.39 19.79
C ILE A 450 11.58 18.44 19.56
N PHE A 451 12.17 19.64 19.48
CA PHE A 451 13.60 19.79 19.21
C PHE A 451 14.48 19.36 20.39
N SER A 452 14.02 19.55 21.63
CA SER A 452 14.65 18.98 22.83
C SER A 452 14.67 17.45 22.78
N PHE A 453 13.59 16.80 22.33
CA PHE A 453 13.55 15.35 22.16
C PHE A 453 14.49 14.88 21.04
N ILE A 454 14.61 15.62 19.93
CA ILE A 454 15.57 15.30 18.87
C ILE A 454 17.01 15.41 19.39
N ASN A 455 17.33 16.43 20.19
CA ASN A 455 18.65 16.56 20.82
C ASN A 455 18.92 15.43 21.83
N PHE A 456 17.89 15.01 22.58
CA PHE A 456 17.96 13.82 23.43
C PHE A 456 18.36 12.58 22.63
N LEU A 457 17.74 12.35 21.46
CA LEU A 457 18.08 11.23 20.59
C LEU A 457 19.51 11.34 20.04
N ARG A 458 19.99 12.54 19.70
CA ARG A 458 21.39 12.74 19.25
C ARG A 458 22.44 12.44 20.32
N MET A 459 22.12 12.72 21.58
CA MET A 459 22.99 12.42 22.73
C MET A 459 22.89 10.96 23.17
N GLY A 460 21.81 10.29 22.79
CA GLY A 460 21.53 8.89 23.12
C GLY A 460 22.45 7.90 22.43
N ASP A 461 22.46 6.69 22.95
CA ASP A 461 23.22 5.57 22.40
C ASP A 461 22.42 4.90 21.27
N SER A 462 22.88 5.03 20.02
CA SER A 462 22.26 4.42 18.85
C SER A 462 22.07 2.91 18.98
N GLU A 463 22.96 2.21 19.69
CA GLU A 463 22.83 0.76 19.91
C GLU A 463 21.62 0.42 20.81
N LYS A 464 21.28 1.29 21.75
CA LYS A 464 20.09 1.11 22.59
C LYS A 464 18.79 1.35 21.82
N MET A 465 18.81 2.27 20.85
CA MET A 465 17.65 2.49 19.97
C MET A 465 17.35 1.25 19.13
N ILE A 466 18.39 0.57 18.65
CA ILE A 466 18.28 -0.64 17.85
C ILE A 466 17.54 -1.76 18.61
N ARG A 467 17.89 -1.96 19.89
CA ARG A 467 17.32 -3.06 20.71
C ARG A 467 15.84 -2.93 21.03
N ASN A 468 15.27 -1.74 20.88
CA ASN A 468 13.91 -1.43 21.35
C ASN A 468 12.85 -1.39 20.23
N VAL A 469 13.20 -1.75 18.99
CA VAL A 469 12.24 -1.67 17.88
C VAL A 469 11.37 -2.92 17.77
N VAL A 470 10.06 -2.67 17.63
CA VAL A 470 9.05 -3.68 17.32
C VAL A 470 8.81 -3.68 15.81
N TYR A 471 9.10 -4.82 15.18
CA TYR A 471 8.94 -5.03 13.74
C TYR A 471 7.45 -5.03 13.34
N LYS A 472 7.10 -4.29 12.28
CA LYS A 472 5.77 -4.36 11.64
C LYS A 472 5.90 -4.76 10.18
N ILE A 473 5.03 -5.67 9.75
CA ILE A 473 4.96 -6.26 8.42
C ILE A 473 4.10 -5.37 7.51
N GLY A 474 4.52 -5.17 6.25
CA GLY A 474 3.76 -4.47 5.21
C GLY A 474 3.55 -5.36 3.99
N GLU A 475 2.41 -5.20 3.32
CA GLU A 475 2.00 -6.00 2.16
C GLU A 475 2.37 -5.30 0.83
N ASN A 476 2.83 -6.08 -0.17
CA ASN A 476 2.90 -5.84 -1.64
C ASN A 476 4.24 -6.29 -2.28
N GLU A 477 4.30 -7.52 -2.81
CA GLU A 477 5.55 -8.16 -3.27
C GLU A 477 6.05 -7.67 -4.65
N SER A 478 5.19 -7.13 -5.54
CA SER A 478 5.61 -6.77 -6.91
C SER A 478 6.42 -5.47 -6.97
N MET A 479 6.10 -4.50 -6.13
CA MET A 479 6.86 -3.24 -6.01
C MET A 479 8.20 -3.48 -5.32
N ASN A 480 8.24 -4.34 -4.30
CA ASN A 480 9.45 -4.79 -3.62
C ASN A 480 10.53 -5.32 -4.59
N MET A 481 10.13 -5.84 -5.76
CA MET A 481 11.06 -6.34 -6.77
C MET A 481 11.86 -5.26 -7.50
N HIS A 482 11.45 -3.99 -7.39
CA HIS A 482 12.21 -2.84 -7.87
C HIS A 482 13.19 -2.30 -6.82
N ASP A 483 12.86 -2.45 -5.54
CA ASP A 483 13.61 -1.84 -4.44
C ASP A 483 14.65 -2.78 -3.80
N TYR A 484 14.41 -4.10 -3.83
CA TYR A 484 15.23 -5.07 -3.12
C TYR A 484 15.98 -6.04 -4.03
N ALA A 485 17.04 -6.66 -3.51
CA ALA A 485 17.69 -7.77 -4.19
C ALA A 485 16.74 -8.99 -4.27
N THR A 486 16.95 -9.88 -5.25
CA THR A 486 16.07 -11.04 -5.49
C THR A 486 15.89 -11.93 -4.26
N ARG A 487 16.95 -12.12 -3.48
CA ARG A 487 16.92 -12.86 -2.21
C ARG A 487 15.97 -12.27 -1.18
N ASP A 488 15.73 -10.95 -1.25
CA ASP A 488 15.02 -10.17 -0.24
C ASP A 488 13.63 -9.71 -0.70
N TYR A 489 13.12 -10.12 -1.87
CA TYR A 489 11.81 -9.67 -2.36
C TYR A 489 10.65 -9.87 -1.36
N ILE A 490 10.69 -10.95 -0.58
CA ILE A 490 9.66 -11.28 0.42
C ILE A 490 9.91 -10.57 1.75
N ILE A 491 11.18 -10.51 2.19
CA ILE A 491 11.55 -10.11 3.55
C ILE A 491 12.17 -8.72 3.65
N GLY A 492 12.50 -8.07 2.53
CA GLY A 492 13.24 -6.81 2.47
C GLY A 492 12.52 -5.70 3.22
N ASN A 493 11.21 -5.56 3.01
CA ASN A 493 10.39 -4.58 3.70
C ASN A 493 10.15 -4.93 5.18
N GLU A 494 10.30 -6.19 5.57
CA GLU A 494 9.98 -6.67 6.93
C GLU A 494 11.21 -6.71 7.85
N LEU A 495 12.28 -7.38 7.42
CA LEU A 495 13.43 -7.72 8.25
C LEU A 495 14.49 -6.62 8.27
N TYR A 496 15.18 -6.53 9.40
CA TYR A 496 16.37 -5.73 9.56
C TYR A 496 17.55 -6.70 9.46
N PHE A 497 18.42 -6.46 8.50
CA PHE A 497 19.49 -7.38 8.11
C PHE A 497 20.81 -7.04 8.80
N GLU A 498 21.02 -5.77 9.15
CA GLU A 498 22.26 -5.29 9.75
C GLU A 498 21.99 -4.16 10.75
N ASP A 499 22.83 -4.10 11.77
CA ASP A 499 22.90 -2.95 12.67
C ASP A 499 23.87 -1.93 12.08
N ASN A 500 23.40 -0.70 11.84
CA ASN A 500 24.22 0.37 11.26
C ASN A 500 24.04 1.68 12.05
N PRO A 501 24.72 1.83 13.19
CA PRO A 501 24.67 3.03 14.03
C PRO A 501 25.06 4.31 13.28
N GLU A 502 25.98 4.21 12.31
CA GLU A 502 26.43 5.32 11.47
C GLU A 502 25.31 5.85 10.58
N ALA A 503 24.51 4.96 9.99
CA ALA A 503 23.34 5.34 9.18
C ALA A 503 22.26 6.01 10.05
N ILE A 504 22.05 5.55 11.29
CA ILE A 504 21.13 6.20 12.25
C ILE A 504 21.62 7.62 12.56
N LYS A 505 22.92 7.77 12.86
CA LYS A 505 23.53 9.08 13.12
C LYS A 505 23.41 10.00 11.90
N MET A 506 23.69 9.49 10.70
CA MET A 506 23.53 10.22 9.45
C MET A 506 22.09 10.76 9.30
N CYS A 507 21.08 9.92 9.53
CA CYS A 507 19.69 10.37 9.50
C CYS A 507 19.41 11.45 10.57
N LEU A 508 19.85 11.26 11.82
CA LEU A 508 19.71 12.27 12.90
C LEU A 508 20.38 13.62 12.59
N ASP A 509 21.47 13.61 11.84
CA ASP A 509 22.19 14.81 11.39
C ASP A 509 21.38 15.63 10.35
N TYR A 510 20.36 15.05 9.71
CA TYR A 510 19.42 15.78 8.84
C TYR A 510 18.28 16.46 9.60
N LEU A 511 17.94 16.02 10.82
CA LEU A 511 16.83 16.54 11.64
C LEU A 511 17.15 17.91 12.28
N LYS A 512 17.83 18.80 11.55
CA LYS A 512 18.30 20.09 12.07
C LYS A 512 17.18 21.12 12.12
N PRO A 513 17.18 22.02 13.13
CA PRO A 513 16.25 23.15 13.21
C PRO A 513 16.14 23.97 11.92
N GLU A 514 17.27 24.33 11.32
CA GLU A 514 17.35 25.13 10.10
C GLU A 514 16.88 24.41 8.82
N ASN A 515 16.72 23.09 8.88
CA ASN A 515 16.25 22.27 7.75
C ASN A 515 14.78 21.86 7.87
N ALA A 516 14.09 22.31 8.92
CA ALA A 516 12.70 21.96 9.15
C ALA A 516 11.75 22.77 8.25
N ASN A 517 10.75 22.10 7.70
CA ASN A 517 9.51 22.69 7.22
C ASN A 517 8.46 22.53 8.33
N ILE A 518 7.79 23.61 8.72
CA ILE A 518 6.79 23.58 9.80
C ILE A 518 5.44 24.01 9.24
N MET A 519 4.45 23.13 9.29
CA MET A 519 3.09 23.40 8.86
C MET A 519 2.12 23.38 10.05
N ILE A 520 1.34 24.45 10.18
CA ILE A 520 0.35 24.64 11.24
C ILE A 520 -1.01 24.70 10.59
N PHE A 521 -1.91 23.84 11.07
CA PHE A 521 -3.27 23.70 10.58
C PHE A 521 -4.25 24.17 11.67
N ASP A 522 -5.08 25.13 11.32
CA ASP A 522 -6.13 25.71 12.17
C ASP A 522 -7.20 26.34 11.27
N GLU A 523 -8.48 26.11 11.58
CA GLU A 523 -9.61 26.73 10.87
C GLU A 523 -9.63 28.27 11.02
N LYS A 524 -9.12 28.78 12.15
CA LYS A 524 -9.19 30.21 12.51
C LYS A 524 -8.35 31.10 11.60
N PHE A 525 -7.49 30.56 10.75
CA PHE A 525 -6.59 31.34 9.88
C PHE A 525 -7.26 32.05 8.70
N ASN A 526 -8.58 31.91 8.49
CA ASN A 526 -9.30 32.39 7.28
C ASN A 526 -8.95 33.81 6.79
N ALA A 527 -8.68 34.76 7.67
CA ALA A 527 -8.38 36.15 7.31
C ALA A 527 -6.90 36.41 6.94
N GLU A 528 -5.98 35.50 7.27
CA GLU A 528 -4.53 35.70 7.15
C GLU A 528 -3.92 35.04 5.89
N LEU A 529 -4.68 34.18 5.20
CA LEU A 529 -4.18 33.36 4.10
C LEU A 529 -4.36 34.08 2.75
N TYR A 530 -3.24 34.44 2.10
CA TYR A 530 -3.25 35.18 0.83
C TYR A 530 -2.58 34.44 -0.34
N LYS A 531 -1.94 33.29 -0.10
CA LYS A 531 -1.37 32.44 -1.16
C LYS A 531 -2.29 31.27 -1.46
N ILE A 532 -2.26 30.81 -2.72
CA ILE A 532 -3.09 29.70 -3.20
C ILE A 532 -2.21 28.77 -4.03
N GLU A 533 -2.19 27.48 -3.65
CA GLU A 533 -1.55 26.43 -4.45
C GLU A 533 -2.36 26.19 -5.75
N PRO A 534 -1.72 26.12 -6.93
CA PRO A 534 -2.42 26.14 -8.21
C PRO A 534 -3.43 25.01 -8.47
N TRP A 535 -3.19 23.78 -8.00
CA TRP A 535 -3.96 22.61 -8.41
C TRP A 535 -5.11 22.31 -7.45
N PHE A 536 -4.80 22.06 -6.18
CA PHE A 536 -5.77 21.75 -5.14
C PHE A 536 -6.39 23.01 -4.52
N LYS A 537 -5.93 24.21 -4.90
CA LYS A 537 -6.42 25.49 -4.36
C LYS A 537 -6.22 25.61 -2.85
N THR A 538 -5.17 24.98 -2.33
CA THR A 538 -4.79 25.05 -0.91
C THR A 538 -4.43 26.48 -0.55
N ARG A 539 -5.19 27.09 0.37
CA ARG A 539 -4.91 28.43 0.87
C ARG A 539 -3.89 28.35 1.98
N TYR A 540 -2.88 29.19 1.89
CA TYR A 540 -1.82 29.24 2.89
C TYR A 540 -1.21 30.64 2.98
N THR A 541 -0.40 30.82 4.02
CA THR A 541 0.59 31.87 4.12
C THR A 541 1.84 31.29 4.75
N ASP A 542 2.95 32.02 4.69
CA ASP A 542 4.23 31.59 5.21
C ASP A 542 4.96 32.73 5.91
N VAL A 543 5.74 32.35 6.90
CA VAL A 543 6.61 33.24 7.66
C VAL A 543 7.98 32.61 7.80
N GLU A 544 9.01 33.45 7.93
CA GLU A 544 10.33 32.96 8.30
C GLU A 544 10.29 32.38 9.72
N ILE A 545 10.96 31.26 9.92
CA ILE A 545 11.18 30.73 11.27
C ILE A 545 12.04 31.78 12.01
N PRO A 546 11.60 32.28 13.19
CA PRO A 546 12.37 33.27 13.93
C PRO A 546 13.78 32.76 14.25
N ARG A 547 14.81 33.58 14.00
CA ARG A 547 16.22 33.18 14.20
C ARG A 547 16.51 32.79 15.65
N ASN A 548 15.90 33.48 16.61
CA ASN A 548 16.01 33.15 18.03
C ASN A 548 15.46 31.77 18.36
N TRP A 549 14.41 31.30 17.67
CA TRP A 549 13.89 29.94 17.84
C TRP A 549 14.89 28.92 17.31
N ILE A 550 15.43 29.12 16.10
CA ILE A 550 16.44 28.21 15.52
C ILE A 550 17.67 28.08 16.43
N GLU A 551 18.23 29.21 16.89
CA GLU A 551 19.43 29.18 17.76
C GLU A 551 19.14 28.55 19.13
N ARG A 552 17.92 28.74 19.66
CA ARG A 552 17.46 28.03 20.86
C ARG A 552 17.35 26.54 20.61
N TRP A 553 16.70 26.08 19.55
CA TRP A 553 16.51 24.66 19.24
C TRP A 553 17.83 23.91 18.98
N LYS A 554 18.87 24.60 18.50
CA LYS A 554 20.21 24.01 18.35
C LYS A 554 20.88 23.68 19.69
N THR A 555 20.54 24.40 20.74
CA THR A 555 21.22 24.33 22.06
C THR A 555 20.30 23.91 23.20
N ILE A 556 19.00 23.70 22.93
CA ILE A 556 18.04 23.31 23.95
C ILE A 556 18.41 21.94 24.51
N GLU A 557 18.59 21.90 25.83
CA GLU A 557 18.91 20.67 26.56
C GLU A 557 17.72 19.71 26.56
N PRO A 558 17.96 18.39 26.56
CA PRO A 558 16.94 17.38 26.79
C PRO A 558 16.11 17.67 28.04
N LEU A 559 14.78 17.67 27.91
CA LEU A 559 13.90 17.75 29.08
C LEU A 559 14.12 16.52 29.99
N PRO A 560 14.14 16.70 31.32
CA PRO A 560 14.48 15.64 32.27
C PRO A 560 13.47 14.48 32.28
N ASP A 561 12.26 14.72 31.77
CA ASP A 561 11.21 13.71 31.64
C ASP A 561 11.51 12.68 30.54
N PHE A 562 12.42 13.00 29.61
CA PHE A 562 12.70 12.15 28.45
C PHE A 562 13.60 10.96 28.80
N HIS A 563 13.15 9.77 28.42
CA HIS A 563 13.97 8.57 28.48
C HIS A 563 13.66 7.62 27.31
N LEU A 564 14.63 6.75 26.99
CA LEU A 564 14.40 5.70 26.01
C LEU A 564 13.36 4.69 26.53
N PRO A 565 12.62 4.01 25.63
CA PRO A 565 11.69 2.97 26.02
C PRO A 565 12.39 1.86 26.82
N VAL A 566 11.64 1.25 27.74
CA VAL A 566 12.10 0.08 28.48
C VAL A 566 11.91 -1.18 27.62
N PRO A 567 12.64 -2.28 27.89
CA PRO A 567 12.44 -3.52 27.15
C PRO A 567 10.97 -3.98 27.17
N ASN A 568 10.39 -4.20 25.99
CA ASN A 568 8.99 -4.56 25.85
C ASN A 568 8.72 -5.98 26.39
N ILE A 569 8.06 -6.06 27.54
CA ILE A 569 7.72 -7.31 28.24
C ILE A 569 6.62 -8.13 27.55
N PHE A 570 5.93 -7.57 26.55
CA PHE A 570 4.89 -8.25 25.79
C PHE A 570 5.43 -9.03 24.59
N LEU A 571 6.73 -8.97 24.32
CA LEU A 571 7.36 -9.80 23.29
C LEU A 571 7.42 -11.26 23.76
N THR A 572 6.70 -12.15 23.05
CA THR A 572 6.75 -13.59 23.36
C THR A 572 8.07 -14.20 22.91
N SER A 573 8.61 -15.10 23.74
CA SER A 573 9.73 -15.99 23.39
C SER A 573 9.31 -17.45 23.30
N ASP A 574 8.09 -17.76 23.74
CA ASP A 574 7.49 -19.09 23.62
C ASP A 574 6.57 -19.11 22.40
N PHE A 575 6.85 -20.08 21.55
CA PHE A 575 6.24 -20.29 20.26
C PHE A 575 5.67 -21.70 20.13
N THR A 576 5.56 -22.41 21.26
CA THR A 576 4.95 -23.73 21.33
C THR A 576 3.46 -23.64 20.98
N LEU A 577 3.00 -24.59 20.16
CA LEU A 577 1.59 -24.69 19.80
C LEU A 577 0.86 -25.49 20.87
N ILE A 578 -0.33 -25.01 21.26
CA ILE A 578 -1.21 -25.74 22.16
C ILE A 578 -1.69 -27.01 21.43
N PRO A 579 -1.59 -28.20 22.06
CA PRO A 579 -2.06 -29.44 21.45
C PRO A 579 -3.55 -29.37 21.10
N MET A 580 -3.87 -29.74 19.87
CA MET A 580 -5.23 -29.71 19.37
C MET A 580 -6.00 -30.97 19.81
N PRO A 581 -7.25 -30.83 20.29
CA PRO A 581 -8.10 -31.99 20.59
C PRO A 581 -8.44 -32.76 19.30
N LYS A 582 -8.67 -34.07 19.41
CA LYS A 582 -8.95 -34.94 18.26
C LYS A 582 -10.25 -34.56 17.54
N ASP A 583 -11.28 -34.18 18.30
CA ASP A 583 -12.60 -33.82 17.78
C ASP A 583 -12.83 -32.32 17.95
N ILE A 584 -12.61 -31.55 16.88
CA ILE A 584 -12.79 -30.10 16.90
C ILE A 584 -14.15 -29.75 16.30
N PRO A 585 -15.03 -29.06 17.04
CA PRO A 585 -16.34 -28.72 16.52
C PRO A 585 -16.26 -27.76 15.34
N LYS A 586 -17.20 -27.90 14.41
CA LYS A 586 -17.33 -27.07 13.21
C LYS A 586 -17.60 -25.59 13.51
N TYR A 587 -18.13 -25.28 14.70
CA TYR A 587 -18.48 -23.93 15.17
C TYR A 587 -18.06 -23.73 16.64
N PRO A 588 -17.90 -22.48 17.11
CA PRO A 588 -17.75 -22.20 18.54
C PRO A 588 -18.81 -22.89 19.38
N VAL A 589 -18.37 -23.56 20.44
CA VAL A 589 -19.23 -24.23 21.41
C VAL A 589 -19.26 -23.42 22.70
N LYS A 590 -20.43 -23.34 23.34
CA LYS A 590 -20.57 -22.71 24.64
C LYS A 590 -19.94 -23.61 25.70
N ILE A 591 -18.88 -23.11 26.36
CA ILE A 591 -18.14 -23.83 27.40
C ILE A 591 -18.50 -23.36 28.82
N HIS A 592 -19.13 -22.18 28.93
CA HIS A 592 -19.60 -21.62 30.20
C HIS A 592 -20.86 -20.81 29.98
N SER A 593 -21.79 -20.88 30.92
CA SER A 593 -23.04 -20.10 30.93
C SER A 593 -23.53 -19.94 32.36
N ASP A 594 -23.63 -18.71 32.84
CA ASP A 594 -24.29 -18.37 34.10
C ASP A 594 -25.11 -17.08 33.94
N THR A 595 -25.57 -16.51 35.06
CA THR A 595 -26.37 -15.27 35.06
C THR A 595 -25.57 -14.02 34.70
N ILE A 596 -24.25 -14.10 34.65
CA ILE A 596 -23.33 -12.96 34.45
C ILE A 596 -22.64 -13.05 33.08
N SER A 597 -22.32 -14.26 32.61
CA SER A 597 -21.45 -14.45 31.45
C SER A 597 -21.78 -15.69 30.64
N GLU A 598 -21.50 -15.60 29.34
CA GLU A 598 -21.43 -16.74 28.43
C GLU A 598 -20.06 -16.79 27.76
N ILE A 599 -19.42 -17.96 27.74
CA ILE A 599 -18.13 -18.15 27.07
C ILE A 599 -18.28 -19.15 25.94
N TRP A 600 -17.89 -18.73 24.75
CA TRP A 600 -17.88 -19.52 23.54
C TRP A 600 -16.44 -19.75 23.10
N TYR A 601 -16.07 -21.00 22.87
CA TYR A 601 -14.70 -21.38 22.52
C TYR A 601 -14.66 -22.33 21.31
N ARG A 602 -13.62 -22.18 20.49
CA ARG A 602 -13.26 -23.14 19.46
C ARG A 602 -11.75 -23.06 19.20
N PRO A 603 -11.02 -24.17 19.32
CA PRO A 603 -9.67 -24.27 18.80
C PRO A 603 -9.66 -24.02 17.29
N ASP A 604 -8.61 -23.40 16.76
CA ASP A 604 -8.47 -23.24 15.31
C ASP A 604 -7.63 -24.38 14.68
N PRO A 605 -8.26 -25.36 14.00
CA PRO A 605 -7.53 -26.41 13.30
C PRO A 605 -6.91 -25.93 11.98
N LYS A 606 -7.31 -24.75 11.47
CA LYS A 606 -7.08 -24.40 10.08
C LYS A 606 -5.76 -23.70 9.85
N PHE A 607 -5.41 -22.76 10.71
CA PHE A 607 -4.21 -21.96 10.50
C PHE A 607 -3.05 -22.42 11.37
N GLY A 608 -3.32 -23.14 12.47
CA GLY A 608 -2.27 -23.57 13.40
C GLY A 608 -1.39 -22.41 13.87
N MET A 609 -1.96 -21.20 13.88
CA MET A 609 -1.26 -19.97 14.19
C MET A 609 -1.11 -19.82 15.69
N ARG A 610 -0.07 -19.09 16.10
CA ARG A 610 0.26 -18.82 17.51
C ARG A 610 -0.54 -17.63 18.05
N GLU A 611 -1.79 -17.52 17.62
CA GLU A 611 -2.68 -16.40 17.90
C GLU A 611 -3.98 -16.90 18.52
N CYS A 612 -4.52 -16.11 19.47
CA CYS A 612 -5.83 -16.34 20.03
C CYS A 612 -6.67 -15.07 19.87
N TYR A 613 -7.88 -15.23 19.34
CA TYR A 613 -8.82 -14.12 19.20
C TYR A 613 -9.81 -14.16 20.37
N MET A 614 -9.69 -13.19 21.28
CA MET A 614 -10.60 -13.02 22.41
C MET A 614 -11.56 -11.86 22.11
N ASN A 615 -12.85 -12.15 22.03
CA ASN A 615 -13.88 -11.14 21.78
C ASN A 615 -14.80 -11.05 23.00
N PHE A 616 -14.96 -9.85 23.54
CA PHE A 616 -15.81 -9.58 24.69
C PHE A 616 -16.98 -8.70 24.27
N HIS A 617 -18.19 -9.11 24.65
CA HIS A 617 -19.40 -8.33 24.41
C HIS A 617 -20.10 -8.09 25.75
N PHE A 618 -20.07 -6.85 26.21
CA PHE A 618 -20.68 -6.43 27.47
C PHE A 618 -22.09 -5.92 27.20
N ILE A 619 -23.09 -6.60 27.77
CA ILE A 619 -24.50 -6.22 27.61
C ILE A 619 -24.89 -5.34 28.80
N SER A 620 -25.26 -4.09 28.54
CA SER A 620 -25.76 -3.15 29.55
C SER A 620 -26.94 -2.38 28.98
N SER A 621 -28.04 -2.29 29.74
CA SER A 621 -29.19 -1.45 29.36
C SER A 621 -28.87 0.03 29.39
N LEU A 622 -27.87 0.45 30.17
CA LEU A 622 -27.48 1.85 30.35
C LEU A 622 -27.02 2.51 29.05
N GLY A 623 -26.43 1.76 28.12
CA GLY A 623 -25.99 2.29 26.81
C GLY A 623 -27.14 2.65 25.87
N HIS A 624 -28.37 2.22 26.19
CA HIS A 624 -29.59 2.49 25.42
C HIS A 624 -30.55 3.44 26.15
N GLU A 625 -30.18 3.92 27.35
CA GLU A 625 -30.94 4.97 28.04
C GLU A 625 -30.68 6.32 27.36
N SER A 626 -31.70 7.20 27.34
CA SER A 626 -31.64 8.49 26.64
C SER A 626 -30.52 9.40 27.16
N ALA A 627 -29.99 10.26 26.28
CA ALA A 627 -29.05 11.32 26.66
C ALA A 627 -29.62 12.34 27.66
N GLU A 628 -30.95 12.40 27.80
CA GLU A 628 -31.64 13.13 28.86
C GLU A 628 -31.71 12.26 30.13
N LYS A 629 -30.74 12.41 31.04
CA LYS A 629 -30.88 12.06 32.46
C LYS A 629 -30.12 13.03 33.34
#